data_AF-A0A0T6AVF9-F1
#
_entry.id   AF-A0A0T6AVF9-F1
#
_cell.length_a   1.000
_cell.length_b   1.000
_cell.length_c   1.000
_cell.angle_alpha   90.00
_cell.angle_beta   90.00
_cell.angle_gamma   90.00
#
_symmetry.space_group_name_H-M   'P 1'
#
loop_
_entity.id
_entity.type
_entity.pdbx_description
1 polymer ?
#
loop_
_entity_poly.entity_id
_entity_poly.type
_entity_poly.pdbx_seq_one_letter_code
_entity_poly.pdbx_strand_id
1 'polypeptide(L)'
;MGGPMAQYFLNLQTQSWKDKYIKCLVTLSGAWGGSVKAVKVYAIGDDLGSYMLNGKVMKLEQISNPSLAWLMPSKNYWKTDEVLVQTDSKNYTLSNIKDYFIDVEYPEGWEMYQDTLLHSLNLTAPGVEVHCIYGTNVSTVEQIFYKPGSFYDNPTLLNGDGDGTVNRRSLEGCRSWSSKQKQPIHELALPKVDHMSILKDINVLKYISNLVNDV
;
A
#
# COMPACT_ATOMS: atom_id res chain seq x y z
N MET A 1 2.52 0.69 5.72
CA MET A 1 3.85 1.24 5.40
C MET A 1 5.02 0.57 6.12
N GLY A 2 4.88 0.16 7.39
CA GLY A 2 5.99 -0.46 8.15
C GLY A 2 6.63 -1.69 7.49
N GLY A 3 5.85 -2.53 6.80
CA GLY A 3 6.36 -3.68 6.03
C GLY A 3 7.41 -3.29 4.98
N PRO A 4 7.05 -2.48 3.96
CA PRO A 4 8.01 -1.94 2.99
C PRO A 4 9.23 -1.25 3.62
N MET A 5 9.05 -0.49 4.71
CA MET A 5 10.18 0.16 5.41
C MET A 5 11.15 -0.86 6.00
N ALA A 6 10.64 -1.89 6.67
CA ALA A 6 11.47 -2.96 7.24
C ALA A 6 12.20 -3.72 6.14
N GLN A 7 11.53 -4.01 5.02
CA GLN A 7 12.16 -4.66 3.87
C GLN A 7 13.27 -3.79 3.26
N TYR A 8 13.05 -2.48 3.12
CA TYR A 8 14.06 -1.55 2.64
C TYR A 8 15.28 -1.55 3.56
N PHE A 9 15.07 -1.47 4.88
CA PHE A 9 16.15 -1.54 5.86
C PHE A 9 16.94 -2.85 5.76
N LEU A 10 16.28 -4.00 5.65
CA LEU A 10 16.95 -5.30 5.53
C LEU A 10 17.77 -5.42 4.24
N ASN A 11 17.36 -4.77 3.16
CA ASN A 11 18.15 -4.73 1.93
C ASN A 11 19.42 -3.87 2.04
N LEU A 12 19.50 -2.98 3.04
CA LEU A 12 20.71 -2.22 3.35
C LEU A 12 21.71 -3.02 4.20
N GLN A 13 21.31 -4.18 4.73
CA GLN A 13 22.16 -5.02 5.58
C GLN A 13 22.77 -6.18 4.80
N THR A 14 23.97 -6.60 5.20
CA THR A 14 24.59 -7.82 4.65
C THR A 14 23.81 -9.06 5.08
N GLN A 15 23.88 -10.13 4.28
CA GLN A 15 23.24 -11.39 4.65
C GLN A 15 23.79 -11.95 5.96
N SER A 16 25.10 -11.85 6.20
CA SER A 16 25.73 -12.29 7.46
C SER A 16 25.24 -11.52 8.69
N TRP A 17 24.91 -10.24 8.54
CA TRP A 17 24.30 -9.47 9.63
C TRP A 17 22.87 -9.96 9.90
N LYS A 18 22.07 -10.15 8.84
CA LYS A 18 20.69 -10.63 8.96
C LYS A 18 20.64 -12.02 9.60
N ASP A 19 21.48 -12.94 9.16
CA ASP A 19 21.59 -14.30 9.71
C ASP A 19 21.96 -14.30 11.21
N LYS A 20 22.70 -13.28 11.66
CA LYS A 20 23.11 -13.15 13.07
C LYS A 20 22.08 -12.48 13.96
N TYR A 21 21.37 -11.47 13.47
CA TYR A 21 20.57 -10.56 14.31
C TYR A 21 19.07 -10.63 14.07
N ILE A 22 18.61 -11.21 12.97
CA ILE A 22 17.19 -11.22 12.60
C ILE A 22 16.67 -12.65 12.63
N LYS A 23 15.81 -12.95 13.61
CA LYS A 23 15.10 -14.24 13.67
C LYS A 23 14.13 -14.36 12.49
N CYS A 24 13.22 -13.41 12.36
CA CYS A 24 12.23 -13.35 11.30
C CYS A 24 11.68 -11.92 11.16
N LEU A 25 10.94 -11.67 10.07
CA LEU A 25 10.18 -10.45 9.83
C LEU A 25 8.68 -10.79 9.82
N VAL A 26 7.94 -10.28 10.81
CA VAL A 26 6.47 -10.35 10.81
C VAL A 26 5.90 -9.04 10.28
N THR A 27 5.00 -9.13 9.31
CA THR A 27 4.35 -7.95 8.71
C THR A 27 2.84 -8.09 8.80
N LEU A 28 2.19 -7.01 9.23
CA LEU A 28 0.74 -6.88 9.28
C LEU A 28 0.32 -5.87 8.22
N SER A 29 -0.53 -6.29 7.28
CA SER A 29 -1.04 -5.47 6.18
C SER A 29 0.05 -4.69 5.42
N GLY A 30 1.09 -5.41 5.00
CA GLY A 30 2.18 -4.85 4.22
C GLY A 30 1.72 -4.32 2.85
N ALA A 31 1.80 -3.01 2.63
CA ALA A 31 1.47 -2.37 1.35
C ALA A 31 2.64 -2.48 0.35
N TRP A 32 2.95 -3.70 -0.09
CA TRP A 32 4.15 -3.99 -0.89
C TRP A 32 4.18 -3.23 -2.22
N GLY A 33 3.04 -3.14 -2.91
CA GLY A 33 2.90 -2.44 -4.17
C GLY A 33 2.31 -1.04 -4.06
N GLY A 34 2.14 -0.50 -2.86
CA GLY A 34 1.31 0.69 -2.64
C GLY A 34 -0.20 0.38 -2.57
N SER A 35 -1.04 1.39 -2.71
CA SER A 35 -2.49 1.28 -2.65
C SER A 35 -3.18 2.35 -3.49
N VAL A 36 -4.31 2.02 -4.12
CA VAL A 36 -5.16 3.01 -4.80
C VAL A 36 -5.75 4.04 -3.82
N LYS A 37 -5.79 3.75 -2.51
CA LYS A 37 -6.15 4.75 -1.51
C LYS A 37 -5.24 5.98 -1.54
N ALA A 38 -3.95 5.83 -1.89
CA ALA A 38 -3.06 6.97 -2.05
C ALA A 38 -3.51 7.89 -3.19
N VAL A 39 -3.96 7.31 -4.32
CA VAL A 39 -4.58 8.05 -5.42
C VAL A 39 -5.84 8.78 -4.93
N LYS A 40 -6.72 8.11 -4.17
CA LYS A 40 -7.91 8.75 -3.59
C LYS A 40 -7.55 9.97 -2.74
N VAL A 41 -6.51 9.86 -1.91
CA VAL A 41 -6.08 10.95 -1.03
C VAL A 41 -5.61 12.17 -1.82
N TYR A 42 -4.83 11.99 -2.89
CA TYR A 42 -4.44 13.10 -3.77
C TYR A 42 -5.64 13.77 -4.46
N ALA A 43 -6.66 13.00 -4.83
CA ALA A 43 -7.86 13.54 -5.47
C ALA A 43 -8.77 14.31 -4.49
N ILE A 44 -9.21 13.65 -3.42
CA ILE A 44 -10.30 14.13 -2.55
C ILE A 44 -9.97 14.12 -1.06
N GLY A 45 -8.75 13.71 -0.67
CA GLY A 45 -8.36 13.52 0.72
C GLY A 45 -8.93 12.26 1.37
N ASP A 46 -8.61 12.07 2.64
CA ASP A 46 -9.18 11.03 3.48
C ASP A 46 -9.47 11.58 4.88
N ASP A 47 -10.72 11.46 5.34
CA ASP A 47 -11.13 11.89 6.68
C ASP A 47 -10.78 10.87 7.77
N LEU A 48 -10.15 9.74 7.39
CA LEU A 48 -9.77 8.63 8.26
C LEU A 48 -10.97 8.04 9.02
N GLY A 49 -12.20 8.23 8.50
CA GLY A 49 -13.43 7.85 9.17
C GLY A 49 -13.80 8.73 10.37
N SER A 50 -13.19 9.92 10.50
CA SER A 50 -13.44 10.87 11.58
C SER A 50 -14.22 12.08 11.09
N TYR A 51 -15.47 12.19 11.55
CA TYR A 51 -16.35 13.35 11.29
C TYR A 51 -15.85 14.66 11.92
N MET A 52 -14.86 14.59 12.83
CA MET A 52 -14.28 15.76 13.51
C MET A 52 -13.19 16.45 12.70
N LEU A 53 -12.67 15.82 11.64
CA LEU A 53 -11.57 16.33 10.84
C LEU A 53 -12.10 17.06 9.59
N ASN A 54 -11.55 18.25 9.30
CA ASN A 54 -11.88 18.96 8.07
C ASN A 54 -11.17 18.29 6.88
N GLY A 55 -11.94 17.69 5.97
CA GLY A 55 -11.38 16.95 4.83
C GLY A 55 -10.44 17.76 3.93
N LYS A 56 -10.66 19.07 3.76
CA LYS A 56 -9.75 19.93 2.97
C LYS A 56 -8.41 20.14 3.67
N VAL A 57 -8.44 20.40 4.97
CA VAL A 57 -7.22 20.55 5.78
C VAL A 57 -6.45 19.23 5.85
N MET A 58 -7.18 18.12 6.04
CA MET A 58 -6.58 16.78 6.03
C MET A 58 -5.95 16.46 4.68
N LYS A 59 -6.62 16.78 3.56
CA LYS A 59 -6.04 16.60 2.23
C LYS A 59 -4.71 17.34 2.12
N LEU A 60 -4.68 18.63 2.47
CA LEU A 60 -3.45 19.46 2.39
C LEU A 60 -2.31 18.90 3.24
N GLU A 61 -2.61 18.43 4.44
CA GLU A 61 -1.62 17.76 5.30
C GLU A 61 -1.15 16.45 4.66
N GLN A 62 -2.07 15.58 4.29
CA GLN A 62 -1.76 14.24 3.78
C GLN A 62 -0.93 14.28 2.50
N ILE A 63 -1.29 15.13 1.53
CA ILE A 63 -0.58 15.22 0.25
C ILE A 63 0.81 15.84 0.36
N SER A 64 1.08 16.56 1.46
CA SER A 64 2.40 17.13 1.74
C SER A 64 3.44 16.10 2.23
N ASN A 65 3.00 14.89 2.56
CA ASN A 65 3.87 13.83 3.05
C ASN A 65 4.41 12.97 1.89
N PRO A 66 5.73 12.90 1.64
CA PRO A 66 6.31 12.06 0.58
C PRO A 66 6.05 10.56 0.75
N SER A 67 5.73 10.12 1.96
CA SER A 67 5.30 8.75 2.23
C SER A 67 4.01 8.38 1.49
N LEU A 68 3.12 9.33 1.21
CA LEU A 68 1.93 9.10 0.41
C LEU A 68 2.30 8.81 -1.05
N ALA A 69 3.22 9.61 -1.61
CA ALA A 69 3.74 9.40 -2.95
C ALA A 69 4.42 8.02 -3.09
N TRP A 70 5.21 7.62 -2.09
CA TRP A 70 5.85 6.31 -2.05
C TRP A 70 4.83 5.15 -2.09
N LEU A 71 3.66 5.34 -1.48
CA LEU A 71 2.57 4.35 -1.41
C LEU A 71 1.61 4.41 -2.61
N MET A 72 1.92 5.17 -3.66
CA MET A 72 1.19 5.10 -4.93
C MET A 72 1.31 3.71 -5.57
N PRO A 73 0.31 3.27 -6.37
CA PRO A 73 0.35 1.97 -7.03
C PRO A 73 1.61 1.79 -7.89
N SER A 74 2.28 0.65 -7.70
CA SER A 74 3.53 0.31 -8.40
C SER A 74 3.26 -0.56 -9.63
N LYS A 75 4.03 -0.34 -10.70
CA LYS A 75 3.99 -1.15 -11.94
C LYS A 75 4.33 -2.64 -11.73
N ASN A 76 4.89 -3.00 -10.57
CA ASN A 76 5.13 -4.39 -10.19
C ASN A 76 3.82 -5.15 -9.91
N TYR A 77 2.72 -4.45 -9.61
CA TYR A 77 1.44 -5.04 -9.21
C TYR A 77 0.22 -4.50 -9.96
N TRP A 78 0.33 -3.32 -10.59
CA TRP A 78 -0.68 -2.76 -11.47
C TRP A 78 -0.16 -2.70 -12.90
N LYS A 79 -1.03 -2.95 -13.88
CA LYS A 79 -0.63 -2.77 -15.28
C LYS A 79 -0.48 -1.28 -15.56
N THR A 80 0.44 -0.93 -16.46
CA THR A 80 0.73 0.47 -16.75
C THR A 80 -0.43 1.21 -17.42
N ASP A 81 -1.28 0.46 -18.14
CA ASP A 81 -2.49 0.91 -18.83
C ASP A 81 -3.79 0.71 -18.03
N GLU A 82 -3.71 0.18 -16.81
CA GLU A 82 -4.87 0.04 -15.92
C GLU A 82 -5.37 1.41 -15.46
N VAL A 83 -6.68 1.65 -15.58
CA VAL A 83 -7.29 2.94 -15.23
C VAL A 83 -7.47 3.02 -13.71
N LEU A 84 -6.76 3.96 -13.09
CA LEU A 84 -6.86 4.26 -11.66
C LEU A 84 -7.88 5.37 -11.39
N VAL A 85 -7.95 6.36 -12.29
CA VAL A 85 -8.92 7.45 -12.23
C VAL A 85 -9.53 7.65 -13.61
N GLN A 86 -10.86 7.69 -13.67
CA GLN A 86 -11.61 7.93 -14.89
C GLN A 86 -12.44 9.20 -14.75
N THR A 87 -12.38 10.06 -15.75
CA THR A 87 -13.21 11.27 -15.89
C THR A 87 -13.97 11.22 -17.21
N ASP A 88 -14.70 12.29 -17.53
CA ASP A 88 -15.33 12.45 -18.86
C ASP A 88 -14.33 12.69 -19.99
N SER A 89 -13.22 13.33 -19.67
CA SER A 89 -12.27 13.86 -20.63
C SER A 89 -10.95 13.08 -20.64
N LYS A 90 -10.62 12.36 -19.56
CA LYS A 90 -9.31 11.76 -19.38
C LYS A 90 -9.34 10.53 -18.46
N ASN A 91 -8.54 9.53 -18.83
CA ASN A 91 -8.21 8.42 -17.96
C ASN A 91 -6.78 8.58 -17.47
N TYR A 92 -6.58 8.36 -16.17
CA TYR A 92 -5.28 8.35 -15.53
C TYR A 92 -4.89 6.91 -15.18
N THR A 93 -3.71 6.53 -15.63
CA THR A 93 -3.06 5.24 -15.44
C THR A 93 -1.63 5.50 -14.94
N LEU A 94 -0.86 4.44 -14.68
CA LEU A 94 0.56 4.61 -14.33
C LEU A 94 1.40 5.20 -15.49
N SER A 95 0.97 5.03 -16.75
CA SER A 95 1.67 5.57 -17.92
C SER A 95 1.59 7.09 -18.05
N ASN A 96 0.56 7.74 -17.48
CA ASN A 96 0.37 9.18 -17.51
C ASN A 96 0.16 9.77 -16.11
N ILE A 97 0.74 9.15 -15.08
CA ILE A 97 0.54 9.56 -13.69
C ILE A 97 1.04 10.98 -13.38
N LYS A 98 1.99 11.51 -14.17
CA LYS A 98 2.40 12.92 -14.06
C LYS A 98 1.23 13.88 -14.28
N ASP A 99 0.45 13.61 -15.31
CA ASP A 99 -0.72 14.41 -15.64
C ASP A 99 -1.75 14.40 -14.52
N TYR A 100 -1.88 13.26 -13.83
CA TYR A 100 -2.76 13.13 -12.68
C TYR A 100 -2.39 14.13 -11.59
N PHE A 101 -1.11 14.25 -11.22
CA PHE A 101 -0.64 15.21 -10.23
C PHE A 101 -0.86 16.67 -10.63
N ILE A 102 -0.69 16.98 -11.92
CA ILE A 102 -0.97 18.32 -12.46
C ILE A 102 -2.47 18.63 -12.37
N ASP A 103 -3.32 17.71 -12.79
CA ASP A 103 -4.76 17.91 -12.91
C ASP A 103 -5.48 17.89 -11.54
N VAL A 104 -4.88 17.31 -10.49
CA VAL A 104 -5.34 17.46 -9.09
C VAL A 104 -4.74 18.68 -8.37
N GLU A 105 -4.10 19.57 -9.13
CA GLU A 105 -3.51 20.83 -8.67
C GLU A 105 -2.40 20.64 -7.61
N TYR A 106 -1.60 19.57 -7.74
CA TYR A 106 -0.48 19.29 -6.84
C TYR A 106 0.75 18.72 -7.58
N PRO A 107 1.42 19.52 -8.44
CA PRO A 107 2.58 19.08 -9.21
C PRO A 107 3.77 18.66 -8.34
N GLU A 108 3.91 19.17 -7.12
CA GLU A 108 4.93 18.74 -6.15
C GLU A 108 4.79 17.24 -5.80
N GLY A 109 3.57 16.70 -5.85
CA GLY A 109 3.33 15.27 -5.68
C GLY A 109 4.01 14.40 -6.75
N TRP A 110 4.17 14.92 -7.97
CA TRP A 110 4.93 14.25 -9.03
C TRP A 110 6.42 14.20 -8.68
N GLU A 111 6.99 15.30 -8.18
CA GLU A 111 8.40 15.32 -7.75
C GLU A 111 8.63 14.33 -6.58
N MET A 112 7.75 14.33 -5.57
CA MET A 112 7.80 13.34 -4.48
C MET A 112 7.67 11.89 -4.98
N TYR A 113 6.79 11.65 -5.96
CA TYR A 113 6.64 10.33 -6.58
C TYR A 113 7.92 9.92 -7.30
N GLN A 114 8.57 10.84 -8.02
CA GLN A 114 9.85 10.57 -8.67
C GLN A 114 10.95 10.22 -7.67
N ASP A 115 11.07 10.97 -6.58
CA ASP A 115 12.07 10.75 -5.54
C ASP A 115 11.89 9.39 -4.84
N THR A 116 10.65 8.91 -4.74
CA THR A 116 10.31 7.67 -4.02
C THR A 116 10.22 6.43 -4.91
N LEU A 117 10.25 6.57 -6.24
CA LEU A 117 10.12 5.48 -7.22
C LEU A 117 11.08 4.32 -6.97
N LEU A 118 12.34 4.60 -6.63
CA LEU A 118 13.34 3.56 -6.36
C LEU A 118 12.86 2.60 -5.26
N HIS A 119 12.22 3.15 -4.22
CA HIS A 119 11.72 2.38 -3.10
C HIS A 119 10.42 1.63 -3.44
N SER A 120 9.54 2.19 -4.27
CA SER A 120 8.31 1.51 -4.72
C SER A 120 8.58 0.37 -5.72
N LEU A 121 9.72 0.42 -6.42
CA LEU A 121 10.10 -0.58 -7.42
C LEU A 121 11.01 -1.68 -6.86
N ASN A 122 11.82 -1.38 -5.84
CA ASN A 122 12.78 -2.33 -5.30
C ASN A 122 12.19 -3.22 -4.18
N LEU A 123 11.51 -4.29 -4.60
CA LEU A 123 11.02 -5.34 -3.69
C LEU A 123 11.89 -6.59 -3.73
N THR A 124 13.20 -6.39 -3.56
CA THR A 124 14.15 -7.50 -3.37
C THR A 124 13.77 -8.33 -2.14
N ALA A 125 13.91 -9.64 -2.22
CA ALA A 125 13.59 -10.54 -1.11
C ALA A 125 14.47 -10.21 0.11
N PRO A 126 13.90 -10.08 1.33
CA PRO A 126 14.63 -9.57 2.48
C PRO A 126 15.70 -10.53 3.01
N GLY A 127 15.72 -11.79 2.57
CA GLY A 127 16.74 -12.79 2.95
C GLY A 127 16.64 -13.21 4.41
N VAL A 128 15.45 -13.15 5.00
CA VAL A 128 15.12 -13.64 6.35
C VAL A 128 13.79 -14.38 6.27
N GLU A 129 13.48 -15.20 7.26
CA GLU A 129 12.12 -15.78 7.36
C GLU A 129 11.09 -14.66 7.44
N VAL A 130 10.02 -14.75 6.65
CA VAL A 130 8.97 -13.72 6.61
C VAL A 130 7.61 -14.34 6.94
N HIS A 131 6.87 -13.68 7.82
CA HIS A 131 5.44 -13.95 8.05
C HIS A 131 4.62 -12.76 7.55
N CYS A 132 3.91 -12.97 6.45
CA CYS A 132 3.01 -11.99 5.85
C CYS A 132 1.58 -12.24 6.29
N ILE A 133 1.04 -11.34 7.08
CA ILE A 133 -0.31 -11.47 7.63
C ILE A 133 -1.13 -10.28 7.14
N TYR A 134 -2.30 -10.53 6.56
CA TYR A 134 -3.12 -9.46 5.98
C TYR A 134 -4.60 -9.81 5.89
N GLY A 135 -5.43 -8.77 5.86
CA GLY A 135 -6.86 -8.86 5.62
C GLY A 135 -7.22 -9.18 4.17
N THR A 136 -8.36 -9.83 3.96
CA THR A 136 -8.98 -10.05 2.65
C THR A 136 -10.50 -9.93 2.74
N ASN A 137 -11.19 -9.84 1.62
CA ASN A 137 -12.64 -9.71 1.50
C ASN A 137 -13.21 -8.48 2.23
N VAL A 138 -12.44 -7.39 2.28
CA VAL A 138 -12.91 -6.08 2.73
C VAL A 138 -12.92 -5.13 1.54
N SER A 139 -14.06 -4.47 1.33
CA SER A 139 -14.27 -3.53 0.22
C SER A 139 -13.18 -2.46 0.19
N THR A 140 -12.33 -2.49 -0.82
CA THR A 140 -11.15 -1.63 -0.95
C THR A 140 -11.15 -0.91 -2.29
N VAL A 141 -10.93 0.41 -2.30
CA VAL A 141 -10.92 1.20 -3.54
C VAL A 141 -9.90 0.65 -4.55
N GLU A 142 -10.33 0.42 -5.79
CA GLU A 142 -9.50 -0.01 -6.93
C GLU A 142 -9.49 1.04 -8.05
N GLN A 143 -10.55 1.84 -8.17
CA GLN A 143 -10.65 2.89 -9.17
C GLN A 143 -11.53 4.05 -8.67
N ILE A 144 -11.16 5.26 -9.05
CA ILE A 144 -11.94 6.48 -8.83
C ILE A 144 -12.66 6.84 -10.13
N PHE A 145 -13.98 6.97 -10.08
CA PHE A 145 -14.80 7.29 -11.25
C PHE A 145 -15.57 8.61 -11.05
N TYR A 146 -15.30 9.58 -11.90
CA TYR A 146 -16.04 10.83 -11.98
C TYR A 146 -17.06 10.74 -13.12
N LYS A 147 -18.32 11.05 -12.80
CA LYS A 147 -19.37 11.20 -13.82
C LYS A 147 -19.07 12.42 -14.70
N PRO A 148 -19.60 12.48 -15.94
CA PRO A 148 -19.44 13.67 -16.76
C PRO A 148 -19.88 14.97 -16.08
N GLY A 149 -19.04 16.00 -16.16
CA GLY A 149 -19.25 17.30 -15.52
C GLY A 149 -19.02 17.35 -14.00
N SER A 150 -18.51 16.27 -13.38
CA SER A 150 -18.42 16.13 -11.91
C SER A 150 -16.99 16.02 -11.35
N PHE A 151 -15.96 16.39 -12.12
CA PHE A 151 -14.54 16.26 -11.72
C PHE A 151 -14.20 16.93 -10.37
N TYR A 152 -15.04 17.86 -9.91
CA TYR A 152 -14.93 18.55 -8.62
C TYR A 152 -15.95 18.12 -7.56
N ASP A 153 -16.86 17.20 -7.89
CA ASP A 153 -17.82 16.60 -6.96
C ASP A 153 -17.27 15.30 -6.35
N ASN A 154 -18.03 14.68 -5.45
CA ASN A 154 -17.67 13.39 -4.87
C ASN A 154 -17.65 12.28 -5.95
N PRO A 155 -16.49 11.65 -6.21
CA PRO A 155 -16.42 10.55 -7.17
C PRO A 155 -17.12 9.30 -6.65
N THR A 156 -17.47 8.42 -7.58
CA THR A 156 -17.84 7.04 -7.26
C THR A 156 -16.57 6.22 -7.08
N LEU A 157 -16.43 5.54 -5.94
CA LEU A 157 -15.32 4.63 -5.70
C LEU A 157 -15.74 3.22 -6.13
N LEU A 158 -15.03 2.68 -7.12
CA LEU A 158 -15.19 1.29 -7.50
C LEU A 158 -14.24 0.46 -6.63
N ASN A 159 -14.83 -0.49 -5.90
CA ASN A 159 -14.11 -1.26 -4.91
C ASN A 159 -13.90 -2.70 -5.38
N GLY A 160 -12.74 -3.24 -5.03
CA GLY A 160 -12.40 -4.65 -5.13
C GLY A 160 -12.00 -5.23 -3.77
N ASP A 161 -11.17 -6.27 -3.84
CA ASP A 161 -10.74 -7.04 -2.69
C ASP A 161 -9.47 -6.43 -2.04
N GLY A 162 -9.42 -6.47 -0.71
CA GLY A 162 -8.31 -6.00 0.11
C GLY A 162 -8.68 -6.02 1.59
N ASP A 163 -8.05 -5.14 2.36
CA ASP A 163 -8.30 -4.96 3.80
C ASP A 163 -9.01 -3.62 4.14
N GLY A 164 -9.61 -2.97 3.15
CA GLY A 164 -10.25 -1.66 3.27
C GLY A 164 -9.29 -0.48 3.12
N THR A 165 -7.98 -0.72 3.09
CA THR A 165 -6.96 0.31 2.81
C THR A 165 -5.99 -0.11 1.74
N VAL A 166 -5.51 -1.35 1.74
CA VAL A 166 -4.53 -1.87 0.78
C VAL A 166 -5.19 -2.92 -0.10
N ASN A 167 -5.03 -2.78 -1.40
CA ASN A 167 -5.53 -3.73 -2.38
C ASN A 167 -4.90 -5.11 -2.19
N ARG A 168 -5.68 -6.18 -2.37
CA ARG A 168 -5.22 -7.56 -2.18
C ARG A 168 -3.94 -7.86 -2.95
N ARG A 169 -3.86 -7.45 -4.22
CA ARG A 169 -2.66 -7.66 -5.05
C ARG A 169 -1.36 -7.11 -4.44
N SER A 170 -1.47 -6.03 -3.67
CA SER A 170 -0.36 -5.41 -2.95
C SER A 170 -0.09 -6.13 -1.64
N LEU A 171 -1.11 -6.52 -0.88
CA LEU A 171 -0.99 -7.30 0.36
C LEU A 171 -0.29 -8.66 0.14
N GLU A 172 -0.61 -9.33 -0.96
CA GLU A 172 -0.05 -10.64 -1.32
C GLU A 172 1.38 -10.54 -1.90
N GLY A 173 1.95 -9.34 -2.00
CA GLY A 173 3.17 -9.08 -2.76
C GLY A 173 4.42 -9.82 -2.29
N CYS A 174 4.48 -10.22 -1.02
CA CYS A 174 5.59 -11.00 -0.49
C CYS A 174 5.63 -12.46 -1.00
N ARG A 175 4.52 -13.00 -1.56
CA ARG A 175 4.53 -14.31 -2.24
C ARG A 175 5.61 -14.39 -3.32
N SER A 176 5.90 -13.24 -3.96
CA SER A 176 6.91 -13.13 -5.00
C SER A 176 8.34 -13.45 -4.53
N TRP A 177 8.57 -13.53 -3.22
CA TRP A 177 9.87 -13.87 -2.63
C TRP A 177 10.09 -15.38 -2.43
N SER A 178 9.05 -16.20 -2.53
CA SER A 178 9.11 -17.65 -2.22
C SER A 178 10.18 -18.40 -3.02
N SER A 179 10.50 -17.94 -4.23
CA SER A 179 11.55 -18.51 -5.09
C SER A 179 12.80 -17.64 -5.21
N LYS A 180 12.92 -16.58 -4.41
CA LYS A 180 13.98 -15.56 -4.52
C LYS A 180 14.90 -15.52 -3.30
N GLN A 181 14.63 -16.32 -2.28
CA GLN A 181 15.47 -16.47 -1.09
C GLN A 181 15.38 -17.90 -0.56
N LYS A 182 16.32 -18.28 0.32
CA LYS A 182 16.37 -19.62 0.93
C LYS A 182 15.43 -19.74 2.13
N GLN A 183 15.28 -18.66 2.88
CA GLN A 183 14.47 -18.60 4.09
C GLN A 183 12.98 -18.63 3.73
N PRO A 184 12.13 -19.27 4.56
CA PRO A 184 10.73 -19.49 4.22
C PRO A 184 9.92 -18.19 4.21
N ILE A 185 8.86 -18.20 3.41
CA ILE A 185 7.83 -17.16 3.38
C ILE A 185 6.51 -17.81 3.82
N HIS A 186 5.98 -17.36 4.94
CA HIS A 186 4.69 -17.78 5.48
C HIS A 186 3.65 -16.71 5.18
N GLU A 187 2.47 -17.17 4.77
CA GLU A 187 1.35 -16.30 4.45
C GLU A 187 0.16 -16.66 5.32
N LEU A 188 -0.50 -15.64 5.87
CA LEU A 188 -1.76 -15.76 6.60
C LEU A 188 -2.75 -14.70 6.11
N ALA A 189 -3.63 -15.12 5.21
CA ALA A 189 -4.77 -14.31 4.79
C ALA A 189 -5.93 -14.44 5.77
N LEU A 190 -6.51 -13.31 6.18
CA LEU A 190 -7.56 -13.23 7.20
C LEU A 190 -8.84 -12.63 6.57
N PRO A 191 -9.85 -13.45 6.25
CA PRO A 191 -11.10 -12.94 5.69
C PRO A 191 -11.82 -11.99 6.64
N LYS A 192 -12.31 -10.88 6.11
CA LYS A 192 -13.11 -9.84 6.79
C LYS A 192 -12.39 -9.10 7.92
N VAL A 193 -11.06 -9.18 7.98
CA VAL A 193 -10.23 -8.38 8.88
C VAL A 193 -9.81 -7.11 8.15
N ASP A 194 -10.25 -5.95 8.64
CA ASP A 194 -9.84 -4.65 8.07
C ASP A 194 -8.44 -4.25 8.55
N HIS A 195 -7.86 -3.29 7.81
CA HIS A 195 -6.50 -2.78 7.97
C HIS A 195 -6.13 -2.40 9.40
N MET A 196 -7.05 -1.83 10.17
CA MET A 196 -6.78 -1.40 11.55
C MET A 196 -7.11 -2.51 12.54
N SER A 197 -8.16 -3.29 12.28
CA SER A 197 -8.56 -4.39 13.16
C SER A 197 -7.53 -5.51 13.27
N ILE A 198 -6.66 -5.68 12.27
CA ILE A 198 -5.60 -6.70 12.28
C ILE A 198 -4.68 -6.61 13.51
N LEU A 199 -4.50 -5.39 14.06
CA LEU A 199 -3.67 -5.14 15.25
C LEU A 199 -4.29 -5.69 16.55
N LYS A 200 -5.61 -5.90 16.57
CA LYS A 200 -6.37 -6.41 17.71
C LYS A 200 -7.03 -7.76 17.43
N ASP A 201 -6.78 -8.36 16.26
CA ASP A 201 -7.33 -9.65 15.90
C ASP A 201 -6.71 -10.74 16.77
N ILE A 202 -7.56 -11.52 17.44
CA ILE A 202 -7.10 -12.52 18.41
C ILE A 202 -6.28 -13.64 17.76
N ASN A 203 -6.54 -13.97 16.50
CA ASN A 203 -5.78 -15.00 15.78
C ASN A 203 -4.39 -14.48 15.42
N VAL A 204 -4.28 -13.21 15.01
CA VAL A 204 -3.00 -12.53 14.79
C VAL A 204 -2.19 -12.48 16.09
N LEU A 205 -2.81 -12.05 17.19
CA LEU A 205 -2.14 -11.95 18.48
C LEU A 205 -1.65 -13.33 18.96
N LYS A 206 -2.46 -14.38 18.81
CA LYS A 206 -2.05 -15.76 19.11
C LYS A 206 -0.91 -16.23 18.20
N TYR A 207 -0.99 -15.94 16.90
CA TYR A 207 0.06 -16.31 15.94
C TYR A 207 1.42 -15.71 16.33
N ILE A 208 1.44 -14.40 16.60
CA ILE A 208 2.66 -13.69 17.01
C ILE A 208 3.13 -14.19 18.38
N SER A 209 2.22 -14.39 19.33
CA SER A 209 2.57 -14.89 20.66
C SER A 209 3.24 -16.26 20.58
N ASN A 210 2.74 -17.17 19.75
CA ASN A 210 3.37 -18.48 19.57
C ASN A 210 4.76 -18.32 18.95
N LEU A 211 4.90 -17.52 17.88
CA LEU A 211 6.20 -17.30 17.23
C LEU A 211 7.29 -16.72 18.16
N VAL A 212 6.87 -15.88 19.11
CA VAL A 212 7.76 -15.29 20.13
C VAL A 212 8.05 -16.27 21.26
N ASN A 213 7.07 -17.07 21.69
CA ASN A 213 7.21 -17.99 22.83
C ASN A 213 7.81 -19.36 22.45
N ASP A 214 7.77 -19.75 21.17
CA ASP A 214 8.41 -20.96 20.63
C ASP A 214 9.95 -20.78 20.50
N VAL A 215 10.57 -20.01 21.41
CA VAL A 215 12.03 -19.78 21.52
C VAL A 215 12.60 -20.61 22.64
#